data_AF-A0A9E3QBI0-F1
#
_entry.id   AF-A0A9E3QBI0-F1
#
_cell.length_a   1.000
_cell.length_b   1.000
_cell.length_c   1.000
_cell.angle_alpha   90.00
_cell.angle_beta   90.00
_cell.angle_gamma   90.00
#
_symmetry.space_group_name_H-M   'P 1'
#
loop_
_entity.id
_entity.type
_entity.pdbx_description
1 polymer ?
#
loop_
_entity_poly.entity_id
_entity_poly.type
_entity_poly.pdbx_seq_one_letter_code
_entity_poly.pdbx_strand_id
1 'polypeptide(L)' 'SGSAGDGRVRAPYLGHVYGPEMHKLMLQIKRAFDPYGILNRGVKTASADDVKAAMRSSYDRSHHEHLPHN' A
#
# COMPACT_ATOMS: atom_id res chain seq x y z
N SER A 1 3.97 13.54 -0.21
CA SER A 1 5.34 13.02 -0.18
C SER A 1 5.98 13.18 -1.54
N GLY A 2 7.09 13.93 -1.64
CA GLY A 2 7.75 14.21 -2.91
C GLY A 2 8.64 13.08 -3.46
N SER A 3 9.02 12.10 -2.63
CA SER A 3 10.00 11.06 -3.01
C SER A 3 9.55 9.62 -2.71
N ALA A 4 8.86 9.37 -1.61
CA ALA A 4 8.35 8.03 -1.30
C ALA A 4 7.12 7.72 -2.15
N GLY A 5 7.16 6.64 -2.95
CA GLY A 5 6.00 6.14 -3.70
C GLY A 5 4.84 5.65 -2.82
N ASP A 6 3.69 5.32 -3.43
CA ASP A 6 2.42 5.10 -2.71
C ASP A 6 2.38 3.84 -1.85
N GLY A 7 3.04 2.78 -2.32
CA GLY A 7 3.02 1.49 -1.65
C GLY A 7 1.60 0.94 -1.45
N ARG A 8 1.42 0.19 -0.35
CA ARG A 8 0.11 -0.34 0.08
C ARG A 8 -0.65 0.68 0.92
N VAL A 9 0.07 1.38 1.81
CA VAL A 9 -0.50 2.30 2.79
C VAL A 9 -1.30 3.44 2.15
N ARG A 10 -0.86 3.95 0.99
CA ARG A 10 -1.55 5.06 0.32
C ARG A 10 -2.46 4.64 -0.83
N ALA A 11 -2.51 3.34 -1.16
CA ALA A 11 -3.37 2.82 -2.22
C ALA A 11 -4.85 3.22 -2.07
N PRO A 12 -5.45 3.20 -0.86
CA PRO A 12 -6.88 3.55 -0.71
C PRO A 12 -7.22 5.00 -1.08
N TYR A 13 -6.22 5.89 -1.11
CA TYR A 13 -6.41 7.31 -1.35
C TYR A 13 -6.15 7.72 -2.80
N LEU A 14 -5.66 6.83 -3.66
CA LEU A 14 -5.30 7.17 -5.04
C LEU A 14 -6.49 7.66 -5.88
N GLY A 15 -7.71 7.17 -5.60
CA GLY A 15 -8.93 7.67 -6.23
C GLY A 15 -9.22 9.14 -5.93
N HIS A 16 -8.81 9.64 -4.76
CA HIS A 16 -8.94 11.05 -4.40
C HIS A 16 -7.86 11.92 -5.05
N VAL A 17 -6.68 11.34 -5.32
CA VAL A 17 -5.55 12.05 -5.94
C VAL A 17 -5.73 12.18 -7.45
N TYR A 18 -6.14 11.11 -8.12
CA TYR A 18 -6.22 11.06 -9.58
C TYR A 18 -7.66 11.20 -10.13
N GLY A 19 -8.66 11.12 -9.26
CA GLY A 19 -10.06 11.01 -9.64
C GLY A 19 -10.49 9.57 -9.93
N PRO A 20 -11.80 9.28 -9.87
CA PRO A 20 -12.35 7.93 -9.93
C PRO A 20 -12.08 7.24 -11.29
N GLU A 21 -12.24 7.96 -12.41
CA GLU A 21 -12.07 7.38 -13.75
C GLU A 21 -10.61 7.01 -14.05
N MET A 22 -9.68 7.91 -13.72
CA MET A 22 -8.26 7.64 -13.91
C MET A 22 -7.81 6.48 -13.02
N HIS A 23 -8.24 6.45 -11.75
CA HIS A 23 -7.93 5.35 -10.85
C HIS A 23 -8.47 4.01 -11.38
N LYS A 24 -9.71 3.99 -11.89
CA LYS A 24 -10.32 2.81 -12.52
C LYS A 24 -9.52 2.34 -13.73
N LEU A 25 -9.05 3.26 -14.59
CA LEU A 25 -8.20 2.92 -15.72
C LEU A 25 -6.86 2.30 -15.26
N MET A 26 -6.23 2.83 -14.22
CA MET A 26 -5.01 2.24 -13.64
C MET A 26 -5.24 0.80 -13.16
N LEU A 27 -6.37 0.52 -12.51
CA LEU A 27 -6.74 -0.83 -12.07
C LEU A 27 -6.95 -1.78 -13.26
N GLN A 28 -7.58 -1.30 -14.33
CA GLN A 28 -7.77 -2.09 -15.56
C GLN A 28 -6.43 -2.43 -16.22
N ILE A 29 -5.52 -1.46 -16.32
CA ILE A 29 -4.15 -1.69 -16.82
C ILE A 29 -3.45 -2.74 -15.97
N LYS A 30 -3.47 -2.59 -14.64
CA LYS A 30 -2.87 -3.57 -13.73
C LYS A 30 -3.41 -4.99 -13.95
N ARG A 31 -4.72 -5.12 -14.14
CA ARG A 31 -5.37 -6.42 -14.40
C ARG A 31 -5.01 -7.01 -15.77
N ALA A 32 -4.87 -6.18 -16.79
CA ALA A 32 -4.49 -6.63 -18.14
C ALA A 32 -3.08 -7.23 -18.17
N PHE A 33 -2.14 -6.62 -17.45
CA PHE A 33 -0.74 -7.06 -17.41
C PHE A 33 -0.43 -8.08 -16.30
N ASP A 34 -1.23 -8.14 -15.23
CA ASP A 34 -1.05 -9.08 -14.12
C ASP A 34 -2.40 -9.63 -13.63
N PRO A 35 -3.06 -10.49 -14.43
CA PRO A 35 -4.39 -11.00 -14.12
C PRO A 35 -4.44 -11.87 -12.86
N TYR A 36 -3.31 -12.45 -12.45
CA TYR A 36 -3.18 -13.32 -11.28
C TYR A 36 -2.66 -12.57 -10.03
N GLY A 37 -2.30 -11.30 -10.16
CA GLY A 37 -1.81 -10.48 -9.06
C GLY A 37 -0.50 -10.98 -8.46
N ILE A 38 0.41 -11.47 -9.31
CA ILE A 38 1.73 -12.00 -8.95
C ILE A 38 2.67 -10.83 -8.61
N LEU A 39 2.59 -9.73 -9.34
CA LEU A 39 3.48 -8.59 -9.21
C LEU A 39 2.99 -7.64 -8.12
N ASN A 40 3.61 -7.70 -6.94
CA ASN A 40 3.42 -6.74 -5.85
C ASN A 40 1.96 -6.57 -5.43
N ARG A 41 1.28 -7.67 -5.08
CA ARG A 41 -0.12 -7.67 -4.63
C ARG A 41 -0.38 -6.62 -3.55
N GLY A 42 -1.44 -5.83 -3.73
CA GLY A 42 -1.86 -4.76 -2.83
C GLY A 42 -1.13 -3.43 -3.02
N VAL A 43 0.01 -3.37 -3.72
CA VAL A 43 0.64 -2.08 -4.04
C VAL A 43 -0.24 -1.35 -5.06
N LYS A 44 -0.61 -0.10 -4.77
CA LYS A 44 -1.55 0.73 -5.56
C LYS A 44 -2.94 0.13 -5.78
N THR A 45 -3.26 -1.00 -5.13
CA THR A 45 -4.49 -1.77 -5.33
C THR A 45 -5.17 -2.17 -4.02
N ALA A 46 -4.49 -2.02 -2.88
CA ALA A 46 -5.05 -2.35 -1.56
C ALA A 46 -6.22 -1.43 -1.19
N SER A 47 -7.24 -2.04 -0.58
CA SER A 47 -8.33 -1.35 0.10
C SER A 47 -7.90 -0.85 1.49
N ALA A 48 -8.72 -0.01 2.11
CA ALA A 48 -8.48 0.44 3.48
C ALA A 48 -8.48 -0.74 4.48
N ASP A 49 -9.32 -1.75 4.25
CA ASP A 49 -9.40 -2.94 5.08
C ASP A 49 -8.15 -3.83 4.91
N ASP A 50 -7.63 -3.97 3.68
CA ASP A 50 -6.36 -4.67 3.45
C ASP A 50 -5.20 -4.01 4.20
N VAL A 51 -5.17 -2.67 4.18
CA VAL A 51 -4.16 -1.90 4.91
C VAL A 51 -4.33 -2.12 6.41
N LYS A 52 -5.55 -2.01 6.95
CA LYS A 52 -5.83 -2.24 8.36
C LYS A 52 -5.43 -3.65 8.80
N ALA A 53 -5.74 -4.67 8.00
CA ALA A 53 -5.38 -6.06 8.29
C ALA A 53 -3.85 -6.28 8.31
N ALA A 54 -3.10 -5.51 7.52
CA ALA A 54 -1.63 -5.56 7.50
C ALA A 54 -0.97 -4.74 8.63
N MET A 55 -1.72 -3.90 9.34
CA MET A 55 -1.16 -3.11 10.44
C MET A 55 -0.87 -3.99 11.65
N ARG A 56 0.25 -3.72 12.33
CA ARG A 56 0.56 -4.34 13.62
C ARG A 56 -0.46 -3.90 14.66
N SER A 57 -0.97 -4.85 15.44
CA SER A 57 -1.95 -4.60 16.50
C SER A 57 -1.36 -3.94 17.74
N SER A 58 -0.06 -4.11 17.96
CA SER A 58 0.66 -3.51 19.07
C SER A 58 2.03 -3.00 18.61
N TYR A 59 2.49 -1.97 19.30
CA TYR A 59 3.85 -1.47 19.15
C TYR A 59 4.69 -2.06 20.28
N ASP A 60 5.59 -2.98 19.95
CA ASP A 60 6.57 -3.53 20.88
C ASP A 60 7.99 -3.16 20.42
N ARG A 61 8.76 -2.59 21.35
CA ARG A 61 10.16 -2.20 21.14
C ARG A 61 11.14 -3.23 21.69
N SER A 62 10.69 -4.34 22.27
CA SER A 62 11.56 -5.43 22.74
C SER A 62 12.53 -5.90 21.65
N HIS A 63 12.07 -5.98 20.40
CA HIS A 63 12.89 -6.31 19.24
C HIS A 63 13.97 -5.27 18.89
N HIS A 64 13.98 -4.12 19.54
CA HIS A 64 14.93 -3.03 19.36
C HIS A 64 15.85 -2.83 20.57
N GLU A 65 15.83 -3.72 21.58
CA GLU A 65 16.71 -3.64 22.76
C GLU A 65 18.20 -3.71 22.41
N HIS A 66 18.56 -4.34 21.28
CA HIS A 66 19.95 -4.45 20.83
C HIS A 66 20.44 -3.23 20.03
N LEU A 67 19.57 -2.27 19.74
CA LEU A 67 20.00 -1.02 19.09
C LEU A 67 20.67 -0.12 20.13
N PRO A 68 21.84 0.46 19.83
CA PRO A 68 22.56 1.29 20.79
C PRO A 68 21.67 2.44 21.25
N HIS A 69 21.58 2.61 22.56
CA HIS A 69 20.99 3.79 23.16
C HIS A 69 22.04 4.90 23.11
N ASN A 70 21.73 5.97 22.37
CA ASN A 70 22.49 7.22 22.44
C ASN A 70 22.08 8.01 23.68
#